data_AF-A0A1I3D6R7-F1
#
_entry.id   AF-A0A1I3D6R7-F1
#
_cell.length_a   1.000
_cell.length_b   1.000
_cell.length_c   1.000
_cell.angle_alpha   90.00
_cell.angle_beta   90.00
_cell.angle_gamma   90.00
#
_symmetry.space_group_name_H-M   'P 1'
#
loop_
_entity.id
_entity.type
_entity.pdbx_description
1 polymer ?
#
loop_
_entity_poly.entity_id
_entity_poly.type
_entity_poly.pdbx_seq_one_letter_code
_entity_poly.pdbx_strand_id
1 'polypeptide(L)' 'MITYLRALLDARLSAMEERGASAVEYGLLIAGIAALIVVAVFALGPVIKEAFTDTCTEITTSNSTISSTCS' A
#
# COMPACT_ATOMS: atom_id res chain seq x y z
N MET A 1 4.93 -12.04 -50.51
CA MET A 1 4.58 -13.12 -49.56
C MET A 1 5.09 -12.78 -48.15
N ILE A 2 6.40 -12.61 -47.99
CA ILE A 2 7.05 -12.28 -46.71
C ILE A 2 6.62 -10.90 -46.17
N THR A 3 6.29 -9.97 -47.05
CA THR A 3 5.76 -8.63 -46.73
C THR A 3 4.43 -8.69 -45.97
N TYR A 4 3.57 -9.65 -46.30
CA TYR A 4 2.27 -9.82 -45.64
C TYR A 4 2.44 -10.38 -44.22
N LEU A 5 3.35 -11.35 -44.03
CA LEU A 5 3.70 -11.86 -42.71
C LEU A 5 4.26 -10.75 -41.80
N ARG A 6 5.10 -9.88 -42.35
CA ARG A 6 5.67 -8.74 -41.59
C ARG A 6 4.59 -7.75 -41.16
N ALA A 7 3.66 -7.40 -42.05
CA ALA A 7 2.54 -6.52 -41.72
C ALA A 7 1.64 -7.10 -40.61
N LEU A 8 1.40 -8.42 -40.62
CA LEU A 8 0.63 -9.08 -39.58
C LEU A 8 1.36 -9.18 -38.24
N LEU A 9 2.69 -9.38 -38.26
CA LEU A 9 3.51 -9.40 -37.04
C LEU A 9 3.58 -8.02 -36.38
N ASP A 10 3.75 -6.98 -37.17
CA ASP A 10 3.84 -5.59 -36.69
C ASP A 10 2.53 -5.13 -36.05
N ALA A 11 1.40 -5.45 -36.67
CA ALA A 11 0.07 -5.22 -36.10
C ALA A 11 -0.16 -5.98 -34.79
N ARG A 12 0.37 -7.22 -34.66
CA ARG A 12 0.29 -8.01 -33.43
C ARG A 12 1.17 -7.44 -32.31
N LEU A 13 2.37 -6.97 -32.65
CA LEU A 13 3.31 -6.41 -31.68
C LEU A 13 2.81 -5.06 -31.16
N SER A 14 2.32 -4.18 -32.04
CA SER A 14 1.69 -2.91 -31.66
C SER A 14 0.48 -3.12 -30.73
N ALA A 15 -0.34 -4.14 -30.98
CA ALA A 15 -1.48 -4.46 -30.12
C ALA A 15 -1.08 -4.99 -28.72
N MET A 16 0.14 -5.50 -28.56
CA MET A 16 0.67 -5.91 -27.25
C MET A 16 1.36 -4.75 -26.53
N GLU A 17 1.99 -3.83 -27.25
CA GLU A 17 2.63 -2.63 -26.70
C GLU A 17 1.63 -1.73 -25.97
N GLU A 18 0.45 -1.48 -26.58
CA GLU A 18 -0.61 -0.67 -25.96
C GLU A 18 -1.12 -1.27 -24.63
N ARG A 19 -1.16 -2.62 -24.55
CA ARG A 19 -1.57 -3.33 -23.33
C ARG A 19 -0.48 -3.34 -22.25
N GLY A 20 0.80 -3.36 -22.66
CA GLY A 20 1.96 -3.34 -21.77
C GLY A 20 2.21 -1.96 -21.16
N ALA A 21 2.14 -0.89 -21.96
CA ALA A 21 2.29 0.48 -21.49
C ALA A 21 1.15 0.89 -20.54
N SER A 22 -0.09 0.51 -20.87
CA SER A 22 -1.26 0.78 -20.03
C SER A 22 -1.21 0.07 -18.66
N ALA A 23 -0.65 -1.14 -18.58
CA ALA A 23 -0.53 -1.87 -17.31
C ALA A 23 0.40 -1.15 -16.30
N VAL A 24 1.43 -0.47 -16.80
CA VAL A 24 2.41 0.23 -15.95
C VAL A 24 1.86 1.56 -15.43
N GLU A 25 1.04 2.28 -16.21
CA GLU A 25 0.43 3.55 -15.76
C GLU A 25 -0.49 3.35 -14.56
N TYR A 26 -1.42 2.39 -14.65
CA TYR A 26 -2.29 2.05 -13.52
C TYR A 26 -1.49 1.43 -12.37
N GLY A 27 -0.47 0.63 -12.67
CA GLY A 27 0.44 0.07 -11.67
C GLY A 27 1.20 1.14 -10.86
N LEU A 28 1.66 2.21 -11.52
CA LEU A 28 2.36 3.33 -10.88
C LEU A 28 1.42 4.12 -9.95
N LEU A 29 0.19 4.38 -10.38
CA LEU A 29 -0.78 5.08 -9.53
C LEU A 29 -1.11 4.28 -8.27
N ILE A 30 -1.32 2.96 -8.42
CA ILE A 30 -1.57 2.06 -7.29
C ILE A 30 -0.36 2.00 -6.37
N ALA A 31 0.86 1.93 -6.93
CA ALA A 31 2.09 1.97 -6.13
C ALA A 31 2.24 3.27 -5.33
N GLY A 32 1.88 4.40 -5.92
CA GLY A 32 1.87 5.70 -5.22
C GLY A 32 0.87 5.73 -4.05
N ILE A 33 -0.34 5.22 -4.26
CA ILE A 33 -1.35 5.11 -3.19
C ILE A 33 -0.88 4.16 -2.09
N ALA A 34 -0.30 3.02 -2.45
CA ALA A 34 0.26 2.07 -1.49
C ALA A 34 1.37 2.70 -0.64
N ALA A 35 2.30 3.44 -1.27
CA ALA A 35 3.34 4.16 -0.55
C ALA A 35 2.76 5.20 0.42
N LEU A 36 1.73 5.95 0.02
CA LEU A 36 1.05 6.91 0.88
C LEU A 36 0.42 6.22 2.10
N ILE A 37 -0.30 5.11 1.90
CA ILE A 37 -0.93 4.34 2.98
C ILE A 37 0.14 3.83 3.97
N VAL A 38 1.26 3.30 3.46
CA VAL A 38 2.38 2.85 4.31
C VAL A 38 2.87 4.00 5.18
N VAL A 39 3.17 5.16 4.58
CA VAL A 39 3.61 6.35 5.32
C VAL A 39 2.60 6.75 6.39
N ALA A 40 1.30 6.75 6.06
CA ALA A 40 0.24 7.08 7.01
C ALA A 40 0.24 6.09 8.21
N VAL A 41 0.31 4.79 7.96
CA VAL A 41 0.32 3.78 9.04
C VAL A 41 1.55 3.93 9.94
N PHE A 42 2.73 4.17 9.37
CA PHE A 42 3.95 4.37 10.16
C PHE A 42 3.95 5.68 10.95
N ALA A 43 3.28 6.73 10.45
CA ALA A 43 3.14 7.99 11.16
C ALA A 43 2.10 7.92 12.28
N LEU A 44 0.93 7.30 12.02
CA LEU A 44 -0.17 7.22 13.00
C LEU A 44 0.00 6.09 14.02
N GLY A 45 0.68 4.99 13.66
CA GLY A 45 0.84 3.81 14.53
C GLY A 45 1.44 4.14 15.90
N PRO A 46 2.58 4.86 15.98
CA PRO A 46 3.18 5.24 17.26
C PRO A 46 2.26 6.11 18.12
N VAL A 47 1.58 7.08 17.52
CA VAL A 47 0.66 8.01 18.21
C VAL A 47 -0.50 7.23 18.85
N ILE A 48 -1.07 6.28 18.12
CA ILE A 48 -2.15 5.43 18.61
C ILE A 48 -1.64 4.55 19.77
N LYS A 49 -0.44 3.95 19.62
CA LYS A 49 0.17 3.13 20.67
C LYS A 49 0.41 3.92 21.95
N GLU A 50 0.93 5.15 21.82
CA GLU A 50 1.18 6.05 22.95
C GLU A 50 -0.13 6.39 23.67
N ALA A 51 -1.15 6.83 22.93
CA ALA A 51 -2.46 7.14 23.51
C ALA A 51 -3.09 5.96 24.27
N PHE A 52 -2.98 4.73 23.74
CA PHE A 52 -3.46 3.54 24.44
C PHE A 52 -2.61 3.19 25.65
N THR A 53 -1.30 3.39 25.59
CA THR A 53 -0.38 3.15 26.71
C THR A 53 -0.66 4.13 27.86
N ASP A 54 -0.88 5.39 27.54
CA ASP A 54 -1.22 6.44 28.51
C ASP A 54 -2.56 6.14 29.18
N THR A 55 -3.58 5.83 28.39
CA THR A 55 -4.91 5.45 28.91
C THR A 55 -4.82 4.21 29.81
N CYS A 56 -4.04 3.20 29.41
CA CYS A 56 -3.83 1.99 30.21
C CYS A 56 -3.15 2.33 31.54
N THR A 57 -2.14 3.20 31.50
CA THR A 57 -1.40 3.66 32.69
C THR A 57 -2.30 4.43 33.66
N GLU A 58 -3.17 5.31 33.16
CA GLU A 58 -4.13 6.04 33.99
C GLU A 58 -5.14 5.10 34.66
N ILE A 59 -5.63 4.08 33.94
CA ILE A 59 -6.55 3.08 34.49
C ILE A 59 -5.88 2.28 35.61
N THR A 60 -4.65 1.80 35.40
CA THR A 60 -3.91 1.05 36.43
C THR A 60 -3.60 1.92 37.65
N THR A 61 -3.21 3.18 37.43
CA THR A 61 -2.89 4.13 38.52
C THR A 61 -4.14 4.47 39.32
N SER A 62 -5.27 4.72 38.66
CA SER A 62 -6.52 5.11 39.31
C SER A 62 -7.22 3.94 40.01
N ASN A 63 -6.99 2.71 39.55
CA ASN A 63 -7.63 1.51 40.07
C ASN A 63 -6.55 0.49 40.50
N SER A 64 -5.86 0.79 41.60
CA SER A 64 -4.72 0.03 42.17
C SER A 64 -4.99 -1.45 42.53
N THR A 65 -6.14 -2.00 42.15
CA THR A 65 -6.58 -3.39 42.36
C THR A 65 -6.58 -4.25 41.09
N ILE A 66 -6.32 -3.68 39.90
CA ILE A 66 -6.26 -4.44 38.64
C ILE A 66 -4.81 -4.51 38.14
N SER A 67 -4.20 -5.70 38.22
CA SER A 67 -2.92 -6.03 37.55
C SER A 67 -3.13 -6.19 36.05
N SER A 68 -3.45 -5.09 35.37
CA SER A 68 -3.56 -5.04 33.91
C SER A 68 -2.17 -4.84 33.34
N THR A 69 -1.63 -5.83 32.65
CA THR A 69 -0.34 -5.72 31.96
C THR A 69 -0.54 -4.97 30.65
N CYS A 70 -0.04 -3.73 30.55
CA CYS A 70 -0.04 -2.96 29.31
C CYS A 70 1.18 -3.39 28.45
N SER A 71 0.99 -3.66 27.15
CA SER A 71 2.02 -4.15 26.21
C SER A 71 2.09 -3.34 24.93
#